data_AF-A0AA35SUE3-F1
#
_entry.id   AF-A0AA35SUE3-F1
#
_cell.length_a   1.000
_cell.length_b   1.000
_cell.length_c   1.000
_cell.angle_alpha   90.00
_cell.angle_beta   90.00
_cell.angle_gamma   90.00
#
_symmetry.space_group_name_H-M   'P 1'
#
loop_
_entity.id
_entity.type
_entity.pdbx_description
1 polymer ?
#
loop_
_entity_poly.entity_id
_entity_poly.type
_entity_poly.pdbx_seq_one_letter_code
_entity_poly.pdbx_strand_id
1 'polypeptide(L)'
;MVYSGDGLVPISELVGKTPALSLDSRAGAEGSFAIKVWQSGVKPVYRLVTREGYTLKLTADHEIFTTRGKVATSELKRGDRIRLLDHKGYFGSLGDRNLGLTLGWLTGDGHIDVKRAVLSFYGEDHKVGPILAEATQSVVAGTGQRPTRVYPTGMHITKEGRGIVQSTRLRDVVRDFGLTENDWHYVPDVVYQGTEDMQRGYLQALFGADGTVAGKDSKKGVSVRLNSSYPALLEGVQRLLLNFGIASRIHLRRGERMTLMPDGKGGSKEYKTLPNYEVIIGKDNVLRFRDEIGFLSEAKNATLAGQDSVLQQAGLLQGSLPCDLRPS
;
A
#
# COMPACT_ATOMS: atom_id res chain seq x y z
N MET A 1 11.51 7.11 -2.55
CA MET A 1 11.59 6.34 -3.81
C MET A 1 11.35 7.30 -4.95
N VAL A 2 11.82 6.93 -6.14
CA VAL A 2 11.75 7.71 -7.38
C VAL A 2 10.84 6.95 -8.33
N TYR A 3 9.89 7.65 -8.96
CA TYR A 3 9.07 7.09 -10.03
C TYR A 3 9.91 6.93 -11.29
N SER A 4 10.27 5.70 -11.65
CA SER A 4 11.18 5.41 -12.76
C SER A 4 10.65 4.34 -13.72
N GLY A 5 11.31 4.19 -14.87
CA GLY A 5 11.09 3.08 -15.82
C GLY A 5 11.03 1.68 -15.20
N ASP A 6 11.75 1.48 -14.09
CA ASP A 6 11.83 0.22 -13.35
C ASP A 6 10.84 0.18 -12.16
N GLY A 7 9.87 1.10 -12.12
CA GLY A 7 8.95 1.31 -11.02
C GLY A 7 9.50 2.24 -9.94
N LEU A 8 9.07 2.02 -8.69
CA LEU A 8 9.44 2.81 -7.52
C LEU A 8 10.77 2.32 -6.93
N VAL A 9 11.87 2.99 -7.28
CA VAL A 9 13.21 2.57 -6.84
C VAL A 9 13.86 3.59 -5.89
N PRO A 10 14.71 3.16 -4.95
CA PRO A 10 15.60 4.07 -4.24
C PRO A 10 16.50 4.85 -5.19
N ILE A 11 16.71 6.15 -4.93
CA ILE A 11 17.61 6.98 -5.76
C ILE A 11 19.05 6.43 -5.80
N SER A 12 19.47 5.71 -4.75
CA SER A 12 20.77 5.05 -4.68
C SER A 12 20.96 3.99 -5.76
N GLU A 13 19.90 3.30 -6.19
CA GLU A 13 19.95 2.28 -7.24
C GLU A 13 19.97 2.88 -8.66
N LEU A 14 19.71 4.19 -8.75
CA LEU A 14 19.72 4.93 -10.01
C LEU A 14 21.08 5.57 -10.30
N VAL A 15 21.99 5.63 -9.33
CA VAL A 15 23.31 6.26 -9.49
C VAL A 15 24.06 5.63 -10.67
N GLY A 16 24.53 6.47 -11.59
CA GLY A 16 25.22 6.05 -12.82
C GLY A 16 24.29 5.73 -14.00
N LYS A 17 22.97 5.68 -13.80
CA LYS A 17 21.97 5.37 -14.83
C LYS A 17 21.30 6.64 -15.40
N THR A 18 20.55 6.45 -16.48
CA THR A 18 19.71 7.47 -17.15
C THR A 18 18.24 7.02 -17.20
N PRO A 19 17.58 6.93 -16.03
CA PRO A 19 16.22 6.38 -15.97
C PRO A 19 15.21 7.28 -16.68
N ALA A 20 14.18 6.66 -17.26
CA ALA A 20 12.93 7.34 -17.53
C ALA A 20 12.30 7.73 -16.19
N LEU A 21 11.81 8.97 -16.06
CA LEU A 21 11.20 9.48 -14.84
C LEU A 21 9.79 10.01 -15.11
N SER A 22 8.90 9.80 -14.15
CA SER A 22 7.62 10.52 -14.10
C SER A 22 7.82 11.86 -13.38
N LEU A 23 7.50 12.95 -14.07
CA LEU A 23 7.52 14.30 -13.51
C LEU A 23 6.10 14.79 -13.26
N ASP A 24 5.98 15.72 -12.32
CA ASP A 24 4.76 16.46 -12.07
C ASP A 24 4.28 17.17 -13.35
N SER A 25 3.01 17.03 -13.70
CA SER A 25 2.48 17.60 -14.96
C SER A 25 2.66 19.12 -15.02
N ARG A 26 2.69 19.77 -13.86
CA ARG A 26 2.85 21.23 -13.69
C ARG A 26 4.30 21.69 -13.83
N ALA A 27 5.26 20.76 -13.92
CA ALA A 27 6.67 21.05 -14.16
C ALA A 27 7.06 20.95 -15.65
N GLY A 28 6.15 20.52 -16.52
CA GLY A 28 6.34 20.45 -17.98
C GLY A 28 6.75 19.05 -18.46
N ALA A 29 5.81 18.41 -19.17
CA ALA A 29 5.86 17.11 -19.85
C ALA A 29 5.72 15.84 -18.98
N GLU A 30 4.74 15.00 -19.35
CA GLU A 30 4.68 13.58 -18.97
C GLU A 30 5.87 12.84 -19.61
N GLY A 31 6.65 12.13 -18.80
CA GLY A 31 7.81 11.37 -19.26
C GLY A 31 9.01 12.25 -19.59
N SER A 32 9.94 12.37 -18.65
CA SER A 32 11.25 13.00 -18.88
C SER A 32 12.36 12.02 -18.58
N PHE A 33 13.42 12.03 -19.38
CA PHE A 33 14.62 11.24 -19.10
C PHE A 33 15.57 12.05 -18.22
N ALA A 34 16.10 11.44 -17.16
CA ALA A 34 17.23 12.03 -16.46
C ALA A 34 18.49 11.93 -17.34
N ILE A 35 19.22 13.03 -17.48
CA ILE A 35 20.48 13.08 -18.25
C ILE A 35 21.51 12.09 -17.67
N LYS A 36 21.62 12.04 -16.34
CA LYS A 36 22.39 11.06 -15.55
C LYS A 36 22.05 11.27 -14.09
N VAL A 37 21.98 10.22 -13.28
CA VAL A 37 21.94 10.35 -11.81
C VAL A 37 23.36 10.20 -11.28
N TRP A 38 23.82 11.12 -10.43
CA TRP A 38 25.16 11.08 -9.83
C TRP A 38 25.13 11.31 -8.33
N GLN A 39 26.15 10.81 -7.64
CA GLN A 39 26.33 11.06 -6.21
C GLN A 39 26.99 12.42 -5.99
N SER A 40 26.33 13.30 -5.22
CA SER A 40 26.79 14.66 -4.95
C SER A 40 27.66 14.81 -3.68
N GLY A 41 28.04 13.68 -3.06
CA GLY A 41 28.87 13.61 -1.85
C GLY A 41 28.10 13.26 -0.57
N VAL A 42 28.77 13.38 0.58
CA VAL A 42 28.16 13.21 1.91
C VAL A 42 27.82 14.60 2.46
N LYS A 43 26.54 14.85 2.72
CA LYS A 43 26.04 16.15 3.19
C LYS A 43 25.06 15.96 4.34
N PRO A 44 24.93 16.93 5.25
CA PRO A 44 23.81 16.97 6.18
C PRO A 44 22.48 16.96 5.43
N VAL A 45 21.51 16.19 5.93
CA VAL A 45 20.18 16.06 5.32
C VAL A 45 19.08 16.46 6.30
N TYR A 46 18.02 17.03 5.75
CA TYR A 46 16.77 17.30 6.45
C TYR A 46 15.80 16.14 6.21
N ARG A 47 14.97 15.85 7.21
CA ARG A 47 13.81 14.96 7.05
C ARG A 47 12.55 15.82 7.02
N LEU A 48 11.99 16.01 5.83
CA LEU A 48 10.68 16.60 5.65
C LEU A 48 9.60 15.57 6.01
N VAL A 49 8.62 15.98 6.82
CA VAL A 49 7.46 15.17 7.21
C VAL A 49 6.21 16.01 7.07
N THR A 50 5.23 15.54 6.30
CA THR A 50 3.93 16.21 6.18
C THR A 50 2.98 15.75 7.27
N ARG A 51 1.93 16.53 7.52
CA ARG A 51 0.85 16.14 8.44
C ARG A 51 0.14 14.86 8.00
N GLU A 52 0.10 14.60 6.70
CA GLU A 52 -0.52 13.42 6.09
C GLU A 52 0.37 12.16 6.19
N GLY A 53 1.63 12.29 6.63
CA GLY A 53 2.55 11.18 6.86
C GLY A 53 3.58 10.94 5.76
N TYR A 54 3.57 11.73 4.67
CA TYR A 54 4.59 11.65 3.63
C TYR A 54 5.94 12.13 4.16
N THR A 55 7.01 11.43 3.77
CA THR A 55 8.37 11.79 4.19
C THR A 55 9.35 11.86 3.02
N LEU A 56 10.31 12.78 3.11
CA LEU A 56 11.39 12.93 2.14
C LEU A 56 12.68 13.31 2.87
N LYS A 57 13.80 12.71 2.47
CA LYS A 57 15.14 13.10 2.92
C LYS A 57 15.84 13.85 1.80
N LEU A 58 16.37 15.03 2.10
CA LEU A 58 16.91 15.96 1.11
C LEU A 58 17.92 16.94 1.73
N THR A 59 18.76 17.53 0.90
CA THR A 59 19.77 18.52 1.33
C THR A 59 19.14 19.90 1.53
N ALA A 60 19.85 20.79 2.24
CA ALA A 60 19.36 22.13 2.60
C ALA A 60 18.91 22.96 1.38
N ASP A 61 19.65 22.84 0.29
CA ASP A 61 19.51 23.58 -0.97
C ASP A 61 18.48 22.96 -1.93
N HIS A 62 17.95 21.77 -1.62
CA HIS A 62 16.99 21.12 -2.50
C HIS A 62 15.67 21.90 -2.53
N GLU A 63 15.24 22.30 -3.72
CA GLU A 63 14.01 23.08 -3.93
C GLU A 63 12.78 22.17 -3.97
N ILE A 64 11.77 22.53 -3.18
CA ILE A 64 10.47 21.85 -3.15
C ILE A 64 9.42 22.76 -3.75
N PHE A 65 8.56 22.21 -4.61
CA PHE A 65 7.40 22.92 -5.12
C PHE A 65 6.35 23.10 -4.02
N THR A 66 6.12 24.34 -3.63
CA THR A 66 5.10 24.73 -2.67
C THR A 66 4.01 25.58 -3.32
N THR A 67 3.00 25.97 -2.55
CA THR A 67 2.01 26.97 -2.99
C THR A 67 2.60 28.38 -3.17
N ARG A 68 3.79 28.66 -2.64
CA ARG A 68 4.50 29.95 -2.78
C ARG A 68 5.58 29.93 -3.87
N GLY A 69 5.66 28.85 -4.65
CA GLY A 69 6.73 28.61 -5.63
C GLY A 69 7.73 27.56 -5.16
N LYS A 70 8.88 27.49 -5.84
CA LYS A 70 10.01 26.65 -5.41
C LYS A 70 10.66 27.28 -4.18
N VAL A 71 10.80 26.48 -3.12
CA VAL A 71 11.37 26.93 -1.85
C VAL A 71 12.46 25.95 -1.45
N ALA A 72 13.65 26.46 -1.12
CA ALA A 72 14.75 25.64 -0.61
C ALA A 72 14.36 24.98 0.71
N THR A 73 14.85 23.76 0.95
CA THR A 73 14.50 22.97 2.14
C THR A 73 14.79 23.72 3.45
N SER A 74 15.90 24.46 3.52
CA SER A 74 16.26 25.28 4.68
C SER A 74 15.31 26.44 4.95
N GLU A 75 14.49 26.84 3.97
CA GLU A 75 13.57 27.96 4.06
C GLU A 75 12.10 27.53 4.24
N LEU A 76 11.84 26.22 4.22
CA LEU A 76 10.51 25.68 4.47
C LEU A 76 10.05 26.01 5.88
N LYS A 77 8.81 26.49 5.97
CA LYS A 77 8.16 26.83 7.24
C LYS A 77 7.07 25.82 7.55
N ARG A 78 6.83 25.58 8.85
CA ARG A 78 5.66 24.81 9.28
C ARG A 78 4.40 25.46 8.70
N GLY A 79 3.55 24.64 8.08
CA GLY A 79 2.34 25.10 7.40
C GLY A 79 2.51 25.33 5.89
N ASP A 80 3.74 25.35 5.36
CA ASP A 80 3.93 25.33 3.90
C ASP A 80 3.28 24.07 3.30
N ARG A 81 2.59 24.28 2.17
CA ARG A 81 1.90 23.22 1.43
C ARG A 81 2.77 22.78 0.27
N ILE A 82 3.21 21.53 0.29
CA ILE A 82 3.99 20.94 -0.80
C ILE A 82 3.07 20.31 -1.85
N ARG A 83 3.51 20.31 -3.10
CA ARG A 83 2.82 19.61 -4.19
C ARG A 83 3.23 18.13 -4.20
N LEU A 84 2.23 17.27 -4.29
CA LEU A 84 2.41 15.85 -4.58
C LEU A 84 2.11 15.60 -6.06
N LEU A 85 2.61 14.47 -6.59
CA LEU A 85 2.30 14.01 -7.92
C LEU A 85 0.78 14.02 -8.16
N ASP A 86 0.36 14.60 -9.27
CA ASP A 86 -1.04 14.88 -9.60
C ASP A 86 -1.67 13.88 -10.57
N HIS A 87 -0.85 12.99 -11.15
CA HIS A 87 -1.24 11.90 -12.03
C HIS A 87 -0.61 10.58 -11.58
N LYS A 88 -0.73 9.50 -12.37
CA LYS A 88 -0.09 8.22 -12.05
C LYS A 88 1.43 8.36 -12.16
N GLY A 89 2.17 7.66 -11.31
CA GLY A 89 3.62 7.65 -11.40
C GLY A 89 4.09 6.75 -12.52
N TYR A 90 5.08 5.92 -12.23
CA TYR A 90 5.66 5.01 -13.19
C TYR A 90 5.62 3.61 -12.59
N PHE A 91 5.32 2.61 -13.42
CA PHE A 91 5.25 1.21 -13.04
C PHE A 91 6.40 0.47 -13.68
N GLY A 92 6.95 -0.51 -12.97
CA GLY A 92 8.03 -1.33 -13.50
C GLY A 92 7.49 -2.45 -14.37
N SER A 93 8.31 -3.49 -14.54
CA SER A 93 8.01 -4.63 -15.41
C SER A 93 7.95 -5.95 -14.66
N LEU A 94 8.19 -5.95 -13.34
CA LEU A 94 8.25 -7.19 -12.58
C LEU A 94 6.85 -7.72 -12.24
N GLY A 95 6.72 -9.04 -12.31
CA GLY A 95 5.53 -9.76 -11.87
C GLY A 95 4.23 -9.38 -12.57
N ASP A 96 3.16 -10.04 -12.14
CA ASP A 96 1.83 -9.89 -12.70
C ASP A 96 0.79 -9.69 -11.59
N ARG A 97 -0.48 -9.58 -12.00
CA ARG A 97 -1.60 -9.44 -11.08
C ARG A 97 -1.69 -10.59 -10.07
N ASN A 98 -1.42 -11.83 -10.48
CA ASN A 98 -1.54 -13.00 -9.62
C ASN A 98 -0.50 -12.99 -8.50
N LEU A 99 0.72 -12.60 -8.82
CA LEU A 99 1.76 -12.38 -7.82
C LEU A 99 1.36 -11.25 -6.87
N GLY A 100 0.84 -10.13 -7.42
CA GLY A 100 0.30 -9.03 -6.63
C GLY A 100 -0.76 -9.49 -5.63
N LEU A 101 -1.81 -10.17 -6.10
CA LEU A 101 -2.90 -10.69 -5.27
C LEU A 101 -2.40 -11.62 -4.16
N THR A 102 -1.49 -12.54 -4.51
CA THR A 102 -0.94 -13.52 -3.56
C THR A 102 -0.13 -12.83 -2.46
N LEU A 103 0.76 -11.90 -2.83
CA LEU A 103 1.57 -11.15 -1.86
C LEU A 103 0.73 -10.20 -1.01
N GLY A 104 -0.26 -9.54 -1.61
CA GLY A 104 -1.15 -8.62 -0.91
C GLY A 104 -1.99 -9.33 0.15
N TRP A 105 -2.58 -10.49 -0.19
CA TRP A 105 -3.33 -11.29 0.78
C TRP A 105 -2.43 -11.89 1.86
N LEU A 106 -1.23 -12.37 1.48
CA LEU A 106 -0.24 -12.89 2.45
C LEU A 106 0.18 -11.84 3.48
N THR A 107 0.27 -10.58 3.05
CA THR A 107 0.67 -9.47 3.93
C THR A 107 -0.43 -9.07 4.91
N GLY A 108 -1.71 -9.21 4.52
CA GLY A 108 -2.85 -8.91 5.40
C GLY A 108 -3.23 -10.09 6.29
N ASP A 109 -3.87 -11.10 5.68
CA ASP A 109 -4.42 -12.28 6.39
C ASP A 109 -3.58 -13.56 6.19
N GLY A 110 -2.29 -13.39 5.96
CA GLY A 110 -1.35 -14.48 5.75
C GLY A 110 -0.49 -14.83 6.96
N HIS A 111 0.16 -15.98 6.86
CA HIS A 111 1.16 -16.43 7.82
C HIS A 111 2.27 -17.20 7.10
N ILE A 112 3.52 -16.95 7.46
CA ILE A 112 4.68 -17.69 6.98
C ILE A 112 5.25 -18.47 8.18
N ASP A 113 5.34 -19.79 8.04
CA ASP A 113 6.02 -20.65 9.01
C ASP A 113 7.27 -21.30 8.38
N VAL A 114 7.99 -22.13 9.16
CA VAL A 114 9.22 -22.78 8.70
C VAL A 114 9.02 -23.86 7.61
N LYS A 115 7.78 -24.16 7.22
CA LYS A 115 7.41 -25.17 6.23
C LYS A 115 6.57 -24.64 5.08
N ARG A 116 5.76 -23.59 5.31
CA ARG A 116 4.75 -23.13 4.35
C ARG A 116 4.39 -21.65 4.52
N ALA A 117 3.93 -21.07 3.43
CA ALA A 117 3.14 -19.83 3.44
C ALA A 117 1.66 -20.21 3.39
N VAL A 118 0.85 -19.47 4.15
CA VAL A 118 -0.57 -19.74 4.38
C VAL A 118 -1.35 -18.46 4.14
N LEU A 119 -2.41 -18.55 3.34
CA LEU A 119 -3.44 -17.53 3.20
C LEU A 119 -4.69 -17.98 3.96
N SER A 120 -5.25 -17.07 4.74
CA SER A 120 -6.40 -17.32 5.61
C SER A 120 -7.62 -16.59 5.10
N PHE A 121 -8.78 -17.21 5.23
CA PHE A 121 -10.05 -16.62 4.85
C PHE A 121 -11.04 -16.86 5.99
N TYR A 122 -11.77 -15.82 6.38
CA TYR A 122 -12.75 -15.88 7.45
C TYR A 122 -14.10 -15.33 6.95
N GLY A 123 -15.20 -15.97 7.35
CA GLY A 123 -16.54 -15.50 7.03
C GLY A 123 -16.77 -15.26 5.53
N GLU A 124 -17.08 -14.02 5.17
CA GLU A 124 -17.37 -13.62 3.78
C GLU A 124 -16.14 -13.72 2.86
N ASP A 125 -14.92 -13.72 3.40
CA ASP A 125 -13.69 -13.84 2.59
C ASP A 125 -13.53 -15.23 1.97
N HIS A 126 -14.30 -16.24 2.43
CA HIS A 126 -14.38 -17.53 1.75
C HIS A 126 -14.78 -17.39 0.26
N LYS A 127 -15.54 -16.35 -0.09
CA LYS A 127 -15.96 -16.11 -1.48
C LYS A 127 -14.80 -15.71 -2.39
N VAL A 128 -13.78 -15.04 -1.86
CA VAL A 128 -12.59 -14.65 -2.63
C VAL A 128 -11.49 -15.72 -2.59
N GLY A 129 -11.56 -16.65 -1.64
CA GLY A 129 -10.61 -17.74 -1.47
C GLY A 129 -10.27 -18.54 -2.75
N PRO A 130 -11.25 -18.95 -3.59
CA PRO A 130 -10.97 -19.61 -4.86
C PRO A 130 -10.14 -18.76 -5.84
N ILE A 131 -10.37 -17.44 -5.89
CA ILE A 131 -9.60 -16.52 -6.74
C ILE A 131 -8.14 -16.47 -6.27
N LEU A 132 -7.92 -16.37 -4.95
CA LEU A 132 -6.56 -16.36 -4.38
C LEU A 132 -5.88 -17.73 -4.48
N ALA A 133 -6.63 -18.83 -4.42
CA ALA A 133 -6.13 -20.18 -4.65
C ALA A 133 -5.57 -20.33 -6.07
N GLU A 134 -6.29 -19.82 -7.07
CA GLU A 134 -5.86 -19.82 -8.48
C GLU A 134 -4.66 -18.89 -8.70
N ALA A 135 -4.69 -17.67 -8.16
CA ALA A 135 -3.55 -16.75 -8.23
C ALA A 135 -2.30 -17.37 -7.60
N THR A 136 -2.44 -18.00 -6.42
CA THR A 136 -1.35 -18.71 -5.75
C THR A 136 -0.85 -19.88 -6.59
N GLN A 137 -1.76 -20.61 -7.24
CA GLN A 137 -1.40 -21.74 -8.10
C GLN A 137 -0.54 -21.28 -9.29
N SER A 138 -0.89 -20.14 -9.89
CA SER A 138 -0.14 -19.53 -10.99
C SER A 138 1.28 -19.15 -10.55
N VAL A 139 1.42 -18.51 -9.38
CA VAL A 139 2.72 -18.13 -8.80
C VAL A 139 3.62 -19.35 -8.58
N VAL A 140 3.10 -20.42 -7.97
CA VAL A 140 3.89 -21.63 -7.68
C VAL A 140 4.07 -22.57 -8.87
N ALA A 141 3.34 -22.34 -9.97
CA ALA A 141 3.55 -23.06 -11.22
C ALA A 141 4.73 -22.50 -12.03
N GLY A 142 4.95 -21.18 -11.96
CA GLY A 142 6.09 -20.52 -12.60
C GLY A 142 7.46 -20.94 -12.03
N THR A 143 7.50 -21.50 -10.82
CA THR A 143 8.73 -22.01 -10.20
C THR A 143 9.06 -23.43 -10.68
N GLY A 144 9.62 -23.54 -11.89
CA GLY A 144 10.44 -24.68 -12.31
C GLY A 144 9.81 -26.07 -12.14
N GLN A 145 8.51 -26.22 -12.42
CA GLN A 145 7.88 -27.54 -12.34
C GLN A 145 8.61 -28.55 -13.24
N ARG A 146 9.00 -29.70 -12.69
CA ARG A 146 9.11 -30.91 -13.51
C ARG A 146 7.70 -31.19 -14.04
N PRO A 147 7.50 -31.38 -15.36
CA PRO A 147 6.18 -31.40 -16.02
C PRO A 147 5.20 -32.48 -15.53
N THR A 148 5.58 -33.34 -14.58
CA THR A 148 4.82 -34.50 -14.13
C THR A 148 4.21 -34.36 -12.74
N ARG A 149 4.37 -33.24 -12.01
CA ARG A 149 3.85 -33.12 -10.63
C ARG A 149 3.27 -31.73 -10.31
N VAL A 150 1.95 -31.60 -10.52
CA VAL A 150 1.14 -30.46 -10.08
C VAL A 150 0.80 -30.63 -8.60
N TYR A 151 1.07 -29.61 -7.80
CA TYR A 151 0.69 -29.57 -6.38
C TYR A 151 -0.43 -28.55 -6.25
N PRO A 152 -1.70 -28.98 -6.17
CA PRO A 152 -2.83 -28.07 -6.16
C PRO A 152 -2.84 -27.22 -4.89
N THR A 153 -2.92 -25.90 -5.05
CA THR A 153 -3.12 -24.94 -3.96
C THR A 153 -4.60 -24.61 -3.78
N GLY A 154 -5.43 -25.65 -3.64
CA GLY A 154 -6.86 -25.49 -3.41
C GLY A 154 -7.16 -24.95 -2.01
N MET A 155 -8.24 -24.18 -1.89
CA MET A 155 -8.76 -23.78 -0.58
C MET A 155 -9.46 -24.98 0.09
N HIS A 156 -9.18 -25.20 1.37
CA HIS A 156 -9.92 -26.13 2.22
C HIS A 156 -10.41 -25.43 3.48
N ILE A 157 -11.54 -25.88 4.03
CA ILE A 157 -12.11 -25.34 5.26
C ILE A 157 -11.68 -26.22 6.44
N THR A 158 -11.11 -25.60 7.47
CA THR A 158 -10.71 -26.26 8.72
C THR A 158 -11.90 -26.58 9.61
N LYS A 159 -11.69 -27.37 10.68
CA LYS A 159 -12.76 -27.67 11.67
C LYS A 159 -13.28 -26.42 12.36
N GLU A 160 -12.42 -25.42 12.50
CA GLU A 160 -12.71 -24.12 13.11
C GLU A 160 -13.41 -23.15 12.13
N GLY A 161 -13.75 -23.62 10.92
CA GLY A 161 -14.47 -22.82 9.92
C GLY A 161 -13.59 -21.80 9.19
N ARG A 162 -12.27 -21.85 9.35
CA ARG A 162 -11.31 -21.00 8.61
C ARG A 162 -10.98 -21.63 7.27
N GLY A 163 -11.10 -20.87 6.19
CA GLY A 163 -10.59 -21.24 4.87
C GLY A 163 -9.08 -21.07 4.79
N ILE A 164 -8.39 -22.04 4.19
CA ILE A 164 -6.93 -22.06 4.10
C ILE A 164 -6.48 -22.43 2.68
N VAL A 165 -5.59 -21.60 2.12
CA VAL A 165 -4.72 -21.95 1.00
C VAL A 165 -3.29 -21.98 1.54
N GLN A 166 -2.55 -23.06 1.31
CA GLN A 166 -1.20 -23.20 1.86
C GLN A 166 -0.24 -23.86 0.87
N SER A 167 1.02 -23.44 0.88
CA SER A 167 2.02 -23.98 -0.03
C SER A 167 3.44 -23.82 0.51
N THR A 168 4.20 -24.91 0.48
CA THR A 168 5.65 -24.91 0.72
C THR A 168 6.39 -24.18 -0.38
N ARG A 169 5.99 -24.34 -1.64
CA ARG A 169 6.62 -23.63 -2.76
C ARG A 169 6.39 -22.13 -2.69
N LEU A 170 5.20 -21.71 -2.24
CA LEU A 170 4.94 -20.30 -2.04
C LEU A 170 5.89 -19.72 -1.00
N ARG A 171 6.21 -20.46 0.09
CA ARG A 171 7.21 -20.03 1.07
C ARG A 171 8.57 -19.78 0.41
N ASP A 172 9.00 -20.66 -0.47
CA ASP A 172 10.29 -20.51 -1.15
C ASP A 172 10.28 -19.29 -2.09
N VAL A 173 9.19 -19.09 -2.85
CA VAL A 173 9.01 -17.90 -3.69
C VAL A 173 9.06 -16.60 -2.89
N VAL A 174 8.29 -16.51 -1.80
CA VAL A 174 8.21 -15.25 -1.05
C VAL A 174 9.49 -14.94 -0.29
N ARG A 175 10.29 -15.97 0.02
CA ARG A 175 11.64 -15.83 0.57
C ARG A 175 12.60 -15.16 -0.42
N ASP A 176 12.48 -15.46 -1.71
CA ASP A 176 13.28 -14.79 -2.74
C ASP A 176 12.96 -13.28 -2.83
N PHE A 177 11.79 -12.87 -2.33
CA PHE A 177 11.39 -11.46 -2.18
C PHE A 177 11.67 -10.88 -0.78
N GLY A 178 12.40 -11.61 0.06
CA GLY A 178 12.78 -11.21 1.41
C GLY A 178 11.73 -11.46 2.50
N LEU A 179 10.57 -12.02 2.17
CA LEU A 179 9.52 -12.30 3.14
C LEU A 179 9.81 -13.60 3.89
N THR A 180 9.86 -13.55 5.21
CA THR A 180 10.22 -14.69 6.07
C THR A 180 9.25 -14.86 7.24
N GLU A 181 9.38 -15.95 8.01
CA GLU A 181 8.52 -16.28 9.16
C GLU A 181 8.49 -15.25 10.30
N ASN A 182 9.37 -14.25 10.30
CA ASN A 182 9.39 -13.18 11.30
C ASN A 182 9.29 -11.78 10.70
N ASP A 183 9.34 -11.67 9.37
CA ASP A 183 9.41 -10.40 8.68
C ASP A 183 8.70 -10.46 7.33
N TRP A 184 7.42 -10.08 7.33
CA TRP A 184 6.60 -9.97 6.12
C TRP A 184 5.60 -8.82 6.15
N HIS A 185 5.62 -7.99 7.20
CA HIS A 185 4.68 -6.89 7.39
C HIS A 185 5.22 -5.58 6.81
N TYR A 186 5.59 -5.62 5.54
CA TYR A 186 6.04 -4.48 4.74
C TYR A 186 5.74 -4.75 3.26
N VAL A 187 5.77 -3.70 2.42
CA VAL A 187 5.66 -3.87 0.98
C VAL A 187 7.02 -4.30 0.42
N PRO A 188 7.15 -5.49 -0.20
CA PRO A 188 8.43 -5.96 -0.72
C PRO A 188 8.85 -5.20 -2.00
N ASP A 189 10.15 -5.13 -2.26
CA ASP A 189 10.72 -4.37 -3.38
C ASP A 189 10.20 -4.80 -4.74
N VAL A 190 9.92 -6.10 -4.91
CA VAL A 190 9.32 -6.63 -6.14
C VAL A 190 7.95 -6.01 -6.44
N VAL A 191 7.19 -5.58 -5.43
CA VAL A 191 5.92 -4.87 -5.63
C VAL A 191 6.17 -3.43 -6.05
N TYR A 192 7.13 -2.74 -5.44
CA TYR A 192 7.49 -1.37 -5.86
C TYR A 192 7.98 -1.31 -7.31
N GLN A 193 8.71 -2.34 -7.75
CA GLN A 193 9.22 -2.51 -9.12
C GLN A 193 8.24 -3.25 -10.04
N GLY A 194 7.05 -3.55 -9.51
CA GLY A 194 6.06 -4.35 -10.20
C GLY A 194 5.35 -3.59 -11.34
N THR A 195 4.75 -4.35 -12.24
CA THR A 195 3.78 -3.83 -13.22
C THR A 195 2.62 -3.12 -12.54
N GLU A 196 1.88 -2.28 -13.29
CA GLU A 196 0.68 -1.64 -12.78
C GLU A 196 -0.33 -2.68 -12.25
N ASP A 197 -0.52 -3.77 -12.99
CA ASP A 197 -1.40 -4.87 -12.61
C ASP A 197 -0.94 -5.60 -11.36
N MET A 198 0.37 -5.77 -11.16
CA MET A 198 0.92 -6.34 -9.93
C MET A 198 0.66 -5.44 -8.72
N GLN A 199 0.96 -4.14 -8.83
CA GLN A 199 0.71 -3.19 -7.73
C GLN A 199 -0.78 -3.08 -7.42
N ARG A 200 -1.64 -3.07 -8.46
CA ARG A 200 -3.09 -3.07 -8.31
C ARG A 200 -3.56 -4.33 -7.58
N GLY A 201 -3.12 -5.51 -8.02
CA GLY A 201 -3.44 -6.78 -7.38
C GLY A 201 -3.01 -6.82 -5.91
N TYR A 202 -1.82 -6.32 -5.59
CA TYR A 202 -1.32 -6.22 -4.22
C TYR A 202 -2.23 -5.36 -3.34
N LEU A 203 -2.55 -4.14 -3.78
CA LEU A 203 -3.44 -3.25 -3.03
C LEU A 203 -4.86 -3.83 -2.92
N GLN A 204 -5.40 -4.40 -3.99
CA GLN A 204 -6.74 -4.97 -4.03
C GLN A 204 -6.91 -6.14 -3.05
N ALA A 205 -5.89 -7.01 -2.96
CA ALA A 205 -5.89 -8.13 -2.02
C ALA A 205 -5.65 -7.67 -0.58
N LEU A 206 -4.71 -6.75 -0.33
CA LEU A 206 -4.40 -6.25 1.01
C LEU A 206 -5.58 -5.49 1.63
N PHE A 207 -6.21 -4.57 0.88
CA PHE A 207 -7.46 -3.93 1.29
C PHE A 207 -8.64 -4.92 1.30
N GLY A 208 -8.55 -6.00 0.52
CA GLY A 208 -9.49 -7.12 0.54
C GLY A 208 -9.51 -7.82 1.90
N ALA A 209 -8.34 -8.16 2.44
CA ALA A 209 -8.16 -8.77 3.75
C ALA A 209 -8.50 -7.79 4.89
N ASP A 210 -7.67 -6.75 5.08
CA ASP A 210 -7.72 -5.89 6.27
C ASP A 210 -8.39 -4.53 6.05
N GLY A 211 -8.84 -4.25 4.82
CA GLY A 211 -9.44 -2.98 4.46
C GLY A 211 -10.92 -2.91 4.82
N THR A 212 -11.36 -1.69 5.17
CA THR A 212 -12.75 -1.38 5.53
C THR A 212 -13.24 -0.15 4.77
N VAL A 213 -14.55 -0.12 4.48
CA VAL A 213 -15.24 1.08 4.00
C VAL A 213 -16.03 1.65 5.17
N ALA A 214 -15.71 2.87 5.57
CA ALA A 214 -16.31 3.54 6.74
C ALA A 214 -17.04 4.82 6.32
N GLY A 215 -18.03 5.22 7.14
CA GLY A 215 -18.70 6.51 7.00
C GLY A 215 -20.00 6.52 6.20
N LYS A 216 -20.66 5.36 6.02
CA LYS A 216 -21.94 5.20 5.30
C LYS A 216 -23.01 6.24 5.69
N ASP A 217 -23.09 6.60 6.96
CA ASP A 217 -24.09 7.55 7.50
C ASP A 217 -23.46 8.83 8.04
N SER A 218 -22.20 9.11 7.67
CA SER A 218 -21.46 10.21 8.27
C SER A 218 -21.58 11.49 7.44
N LYS A 219 -21.87 12.61 8.12
CA LYS A 219 -21.72 13.96 7.54
C LYS A 219 -20.29 14.25 7.05
N LYS A 220 -19.31 13.42 7.44
CA LYS A 220 -17.89 13.56 7.07
C LYS A 220 -17.54 12.81 5.78
N GLY A 221 -18.50 12.16 5.15
CA GLY A 221 -18.32 11.40 3.90
C GLY A 221 -17.76 10.00 4.11
N VAL A 222 -17.51 9.32 3.00
CA VAL A 222 -17.04 7.93 2.94
C VAL A 222 -15.52 7.88 2.88
N SER A 223 -14.94 6.85 3.48
CA SER A 223 -13.50 6.60 3.48
C SER A 223 -13.18 5.12 3.32
N VAL A 224 -12.11 4.83 2.60
CA VAL A 224 -11.48 3.50 2.56
C VAL A 224 -10.31 3.52 3.53
N ARG A 225 -10.22 2.51 4.40
CA ARG A 225 -9.24 2.48 5.49
C ARG A 225 -8.55 1.13 5.57
N LEU A 226 -7.25 1.15 5.85
CA LEU A 226 -6.44 -0.02 6.17
C LEU A 226 -5.75 0.24 7.50
N ASN A 227 -5.93 -0.64 8.48
CA ASN A 227 -5.27 -0.50 9.79
C ASN A 227 -4.15 -1.53 9.94
N SER A 228 -3.08 -1.16 10.62
CA SER A 228 -1.96 -2.06 10.90
C SER A 228 -1.16 -1.58 12.11
N SER A 229 -0.52 -2.52 12.81
CA SER A 229 0.45 -2.19 13.86
C SER A 229 1.88 -2.01 13.30
N TYR A 230 2.05 -2.13 11.98
CA TYR A 230 3.34 -2.04 11.29
C TYR A 230 3.41 -0.77 10.44
N PRO A 231 4.06 0.31 10.92
CA PRO A 231 4.16 1.56 10.17
C PRO A 231 4.83 1.41 8.81
N ALA A 232 5.83 0.53 8.68
CA ALA A 232 6.53 0.29 7.42
C ALA A 232 5.59 -0.20 6.31
N LEU A 233 4.64 -1.08 6.63
CA LEU A 233 3.59 -1.51 5.70
C LEU A 233 2.74 -0.33 5.25
N LEU A 234 2.24 0.49 6.20
CA LEU A 234 1.36 1.60 5.89
C LEU A 234 2.07 2.71 5.10
N GLU A 235 3.33 3.01 5.41
CA GLU A 235 4.16 3.91 4.62
C GLU A 235 4.36 3.39 3.20
N GLY A 236 4.57 2.08 3.03
CA GLY A 236 4.66 1.45 1.72
C GLY A 236 3.36 1.51 0.92
N VAL A 237 2.24 1.20 1.57
CA VAL A 237 0.90 1.32 0.99
C VAL A 237 0.62 2.77 0.58
N GLN A 238 0.98 3.75 1.41
CA GLN A 238 0.83 5.18 1.06
C GLN A 238 1.64 5.56 -0.19
N ARG A 239 2.82 4.97 -0.40
CA ARG A 239 3.63 5.19 -1.62
C ARG A 239 3.00 4.54 -2.84
N LEU A 240 2.54 3.28 -2.74
CA LEU A 240 1.86 2.60 -3.84
C LEU A 240 0.58 3.34 -4.24
N LEU A 241 -0.25 3.75 -3.28
CA LEU A 241 -1.45 4.56 -3.53
C LEU A 241 -1.10 5.86 -4.26
N LEU A 242 -0.03 6.55 -3.85
CA LEU A 242 0.42 7.77 -4.52
C LEU A 242 0.87 7.48 -5.98
N ASN A 243 1.42 6.30 -6.27
CA ASN A 243 1.75 5.87 -7.64
C ASN A 243 0.50 5.73 -8.53
N PHE A 244 -0.66 5.40 -7.94
CA PHE A 244 -1.97 5.44 -8.63
C PHE A 244 -2.62 6.83 -8.62
N GLY A 245 -1.92 7.87 -8.16
CA GLY A 245 -2.48 9.21 -8.00
C GLY A 245 -3.54 9.29 -6.88
N ILE A 246 -3.50 8.38 -5.90
CA ILE A 246 -4.42 8.32 -4.76
C ILE A 246 -3.69 8.88 -3.53
N ALA A 247 -4.04 10.10 -3.13
CA ALA A 247 -3.54 10.68 -1.89
C ALA A 247 -4.22 10.06 -0.67
N SER A 248 -3.45 9.82 0.39
CA SER A 248 -3.93 9.21 1.63
C SER A 248 -3.22 9.80 2.84
N ARG A 249 -3.80 9.60 4.03
CA ARG A 249 -3.21 10.02 5.30
C ARG A 249 -2.92 8.82 6.19
N ILE A 250 -1.76 8.79 6.83
CA ILE A 250 -1.47 7.88 7.93
C ILE A 250 -1.81 8.58 9.26
N HIS A 251 -2.55 7.90 10.13
CA HIS A 251 -2.95 8.40 11.44
C HIS A 251 -2.72 7.36 12.53
N LEU A 252 -2.30 7.80 13.72
CA LEU A 252 -2.26 6.94 14.92
C LEU A 252 -3.68 6.76 15.45
N ARG A 253 -4.29 5.62 15.16
CA ARG A 253 -5.65 5.29 15.59
C ARG A 253 -5.72 5.01 17.10
N ARG A 254 -4.71 4.32 17.62
CA ARG A 254 -4.63 3.93 19.03
C ARG A 254 -3.18 3.83 19.46
N GLY A 255 -2.83 4.44 20.59
CA GLY A 255 -1.53 4.25 21.23
C GLY A 255 -1.32 2.85 21.79
N GLU A 256 -0.13 2.61 22.32
CA GLU A 256 0.18 1.43 23.11
C GLU A 256 -0.68 1.38 24.38
N ARG A 257 -1.24 0.20 24.71
CA ARG A 257 -2.02 0.02 25.95
C ARG A 257 -2.04 -1.44 26.40
N MET A 258 -2.31 -1.66 27.69
CA MET A 258 -2.71 -2.98 28.18
C MET A 258 -4.15 -3.26 27.74
N THR A 259 -4.40 -4.45 27.19
CA THR A 259 -5.74 -4.89 26.79
C THR A 259 -5.95 -6.32 27.26
N LEU A 260 -7.11 -6.59 27.85
CA LEU A 260 -7.54 -7.95 28.16
C LEU A 260 -7.90 -8.67 26.84
N MET A 261 -7.19 -9.75 26.52
CA MET A 261 -7.40 -10.55 25.30
C MET A 261 -7.55 -12.03 25.64
N PRO A 262 -8.19 -12.83 24.76
CA PRO A 262 -8.25 -14.28 24.92
C PRO A 262 -6.84 -14.88 25.06
N ASP A 263 -6.65 -15.78 26.03
CA ASP A 263 -5.35 -16.39 26.32
C ASP A 263 -5.04 -17.66 25.48
N GLY A 264 -5.92 -17.99 24.54
CA GLY A 264 -5.84 -19.20 23.71
C GLY A 264 -6.19 -20.50 24.45
N LYS A 265 -6.63 -20.42 25.71
CA LYS A 265 -7.03 -21.54 26.58
C LYS A 265 -8.47 -21.42 27.08
N GLY A 266 -9.26 -20.54 26.46
CA GLY A 266 -10.64 -20.24 26.87
C GLY A 266 -10.76 -19.21 28.00
N GLY A 267 -9.63 -18.67 28.49
CA GLY A 267 -9.57 -17.61 29.48
C GLY A 267 -9.25 -16.24 28.86
N SER A 268 -8.98 -15.26 29.72
CA SER A 268 -8.59 -13.91 29.34
C SER A 268 -7.38 -13.46 30.15
N LYS A 269 -6.42 -12.82 29.49
CA LYS A 269 -5.19 -12.30 30.11
C LYS A 269 -4.87 -10.92 29.58
N GLU A 270 -4.26 -10.08 30.40
CA GLU A 270 -3.79 -8.77 29.94
C GLU A 270 -2.53 -8.92 29.09
N TYR A 271 -2.58 -8.33 27.90
CA TYR A 271 -1.44 -8.23 27.00
C TYR A 271 -1.12 -6.78 26.70
N LYS A 272 0.17 -6.49 26.58
CA LYS A 272 0.65 -5.23 26.06
C LYS A 272 0.39 -5.20 24.55
N THR A 273 -0.54 -4.35 24.12
CA THR A 273 -0.90 -4.20 22.70
C THR A 273 -0.11 -3.07 22.05
N LEU A 274 0.46 -3.37 20.88
CA LEU A 274 1.20 -2.40 20.08
C LEU A 274 0.31 -1.22 19.64
N PRO A 275 0.92 -0.06 19.33
CA PRO A 275 0.21 1.04 18.69
C PRO A 275 -0.37 0.57 17.35
N ASN A 276 -1.56 1.08 17.04
CA ASN A 276 -2.28 0.79 15.80
C ASN A 276 -2.43 2.07 15.00
N TYR A 277 -2.07 1.98 13.73
CA TYR A 277 -2.11 3.07 12.77
C TYR A 277 -3.14 2.73 11.69
N GLU A 278 -3.63 3.76 11.00
CA GLU A 278 -4.53 3.59 9.87
C GLU A 278 -4.09 4.46 8.69
N VAL A 279 -4.10 3.89 7.49
CA VAL A 279 -4.14 4.64 6.23
C VAL A 279 -5.60 4.96 5.94
N ILE A 280 -5.89 6.22 5.64
CA ILE A 280 -7.22 6.72 5.31
C ILE A 280 -7.18 7.35 3.92
N ILE A 281 -8.01 6.80 3.02
CA ILE A 281 -8.33 7.36 1.72
C ILE A 281 -9.72 8.01 1.86
N GLY A 282 -9.80 9.30 1.60
CA GLY A 282 -11.04 10.07 1.76
C GLY A 282 -11.25 11.06 0.61
N LYS A 283 -12.46 11.62 0.56
CA LYS A 283 -12.87 12.59 -0.47
C LYS A 283 -12.74 11.99 -1.88
N ASP A 284 -12.34 12.78 -2.86
CA ASP A 284 -12.23 12.40 -4.28
C ASP A 284 -11.28 11.21 -4.52
N ASN A 285 -10.31 10.99 -3.62
CA ASN A 285 -9.42 9.83 -3.71
C ASN A 285 -10.15 8.50 -3.52
N VAL A 286 -11.34 8.50 -2.93
CA VAL A 286 -12.19 7.31 -2.82
C VAL A 286 -12.71 6.88 -4.19
N LEU A 287 -13.07 7.83 -5.06
CA LEU A 287 -13.47 7.56 -6.43
C LEU A 287 -12.30 7.00 -7.24
N ARG A 288 -11.12 7.62 -7.10
CA ARG A 288 -9.89 7.07 -7.72
C ARG A 288 -9.59 5.66 -7.23
N PHE A 289 -9.71 5.39 -5.92
CA PHE A 289 -9.53 4.03 -5.40
C PHE A 289 -10.54 3.05 -5.99
N ARG A 290 -11.82 3.42 -6.09
CA ARG A 290 -12.87 2.60 -6.70
C ARG A 290 -12.52 2.23 -8.14
N ASP A 291 -12.11 3.21 -8.93
CA ASP A 291 -11.91 3.07 -10.37
C ASP A 291 -10.57 2.39 -10.70
N GLU A 292 -9.52 2.65 -9.92
CA GLU A 292 -8.16 2.17 -10.20
C GLU A 292 -7.80 0.86 -9.50
N ILE A 293 -8.39 0.57 -8.33
CA ILE A 293 -8.00 -0.57 -7.49
C ILE A 293 -9.20 -1.45 -7.14
N GLY A 294 -10.23 -0.85 -6.55
CA GLY A 294 -11.41 -1.56 -6.04
C GLY A 294 -11.09 -2.60 -4.97
N PHE A 295 -12.05 -3.48 -4.69
CA PHE A 295 -11.90 -4.67 -3.85
C PHE A 295 -12.09 -5.94 -4.68
N LEU A 296 -11.62 -7.08 -4.16
CA LEU A 296 -12.02 -8.39 -4.68
C LEU A 296 -13.45 -8.76 -4.28
N SER A 297 -13.90 -8.30 -3.12
CA SER A 297 -15.25 -8.56 -2.61
C SER A 297 -16.28 -7.67 -3.31
N GLU A 298 -17.25 -8.30 -3.98
CA GLU A 298 -18.41 -7.61 -4.56
C GLU A 298 -19.19 -6.82 -3.52
N ALA A 299 -19.33 -7.35 -2.29
CA ALA A 299 -20.04 -6.66 -1.21
C ALA A 299 -19.33 -5.37 -0.77
N LYS A 300 -17.99 -5.38 -0.70
CA LYS A 300 -17.19 -4.17 -0.42
C LYS A 300 -17.29 -3.17 -1.57
N ASN A 301 -17.24 -3.63 -2.82
CA ASN A 301 -17.42 -2.78 -4.00
C ASN A 301 -18.82 -2.16 -4.06
N ALA A 302 -19.89 -2.92 -3.81
CA ALA A 302 -21.26 -2.42 -3.78
C ALA A 302 -21.45 -1.40 -2.65
N THR A 303 -20.83 -1.63 -1.50
CA THR A 303 -20.79 -0.66 -0.40
C THR A 303 -20.10 0.64 -0.81
N LEU A 304 -19.03 0.57 -1.60
CA LEU A 304 -18.30 1.74 -2.10
C LEU A 304 -19.11 2.49 -3.17
N ALA A 305 -19.73 1.78 -4.11
CA ALA A 305 -20.53 2.35 -5.21
C ALA A 305 -21.86 2.95 -4.76
N GLY A 306 -22.49 2.38 -3.70
CA GLY A 306 -23.71 2.94 -3.10
C GLY A 306 -23.53 4.33 -2.47
N GLN A 307 -22.35 4.93 -2.60
CA GLN A 307 -21.97 6.22 -2.05
C GLN A 307 -21.64 7.26 -3.14
N ASP A 308 -21.86 6.91 -4.41
CA ASP A 308 -21.52 7.75 -5.57
C ASP A 308 -22.14 9.15 -5.51
N SER A 309 -23.38 9.28 -5.05
CA SER A 309 -24.05 10.59 -4.91
C SER A 309 -23.39 11.48 -3.85
N VAL A 310 -22.93 10.90 -2.74
CA VAL A 310 -22.20 11.60 -1.67
C VAL A 310 -20.79 11.98 -2.14
N LEU A 311 -20.13 11.10 -2.89
CA LEU A 311 -18.80 11.32 -3.43
C LEU A 311 -18.79 12.38 -4.54
N GLN A 312 -19.80 12.41 -5.42
CA GLN A 312 -19.95 13.42 -6.48
C GLN A 312 -20.29 14.82 -5.92
N GLN A 313 -21.12 14.91 -4.87
CA GLN A 313 -21.39 16.18 -4.18
C GLN A 313 -20.16 16.72 -3.45
N ALA A 314 -19.30 15.85 -2.92
CA ALA A 314 -18.04 16.25 -2.30
C ALA A 314 -17.00 16.74 -3.34
N GLY A 315 -16.91 16.11 -4.50
CA GLY A 315 -15.99 16.48 -5.58
C GLY A 315 -16.33 17.78 -6.31
N LEU A 316 -17.59 18.23 -6.23
CA LEU A 316 -18.01 19.55 -6.70
C LEU A 316 -17.57 20.70 -5.75
N LEU A 317 -17.13 20.37 -4.54
CA LEU A 317 -16.68 21.33 -3.52
C LEU A 317 -15.15 21.25 -3.31
N GLN A 318 -14.42 21.89 -4.24
CA GLN A 318 -13.03 22.35 -4.13
C GLN A 318 -11.88 21.32 -4.24
N GLY A 319 -11.08 21.49 -5.30
CA GLY A 319 -9.65 21.14 -5.41
C GLY A 319 -8.74 21.93 -4.46
N SER A 320 -9.15 22.11 -3.21
CA SER A 320 -8.31 22.63 -2.14
C SER A 320 -8.83 22.14 -0.79
N LEU A 321 -8.04 21.34 -0.09
CA LEU A 321 -8.37 20.85 1.25
C LEU A 321 -8.49 22.03 2.25
N PRO A 322 -9.62 22.17 2.98
CA PRO A 322 -9.83 23.30 3.89
C PRO A 322 -9.01 23.21 5.17
N CYS A 323 -8.79 24.40 5.75
CA CYS A 323 -8.08 24.71 6.98
C CYS A 323 -8.97 24.38 8.20
N ASP A 324 -8.34 23.90 9.27
CA ASP A 324 -8.94 23.92 10.61
C ASP A 324 -7.91 24.60 11.52
N LEU A 325 -8.13 25.88 11.79
CA LEU A 325 -7.35 26.70 12.71
C LEU A 325 -8.04 26.61 14.07
N ARG A 326 -7.35 26.12 15.09
CA ARG A 326 -7.71 26.44 16.48
C ARG A 326 -6.61 27.32 17.07
N PRO A 327 -6.96 28.49 17.63
CA PRO A 327 -6.02 29.26 18.45
C PRO A 327 -5.70 28.50 19.75
N SER A 328 -4.54 28.85 20.30
CA SER A 328 -3.88 28.36 21.52
C SER A 328 -4.80 28.02 22.68
#